data_AF-A0A1B9YS72-F1
#
_entry.id   AF-A0A1B9YS72-F1
#
_cell.length_a   1.000
_cell.length_b   1.000
_cell.length_c   1.000
_cell.angle_alpha   90.00
_cell.angle_beta   90.00
_cell.angle_gamma   90.00
#
_symmetry.space_group_name_H-M   'P 1'
#
loop_
_entity.id
_entity.type
_entity.pdbx_description
1 polymer ?
#
loop_
_entity_poly.entity_id
_entity_poly.type
_entity_poly.pdbx_seq_one_letter_code
_entity_poly.pdbx_strand_id
1 'polypeptide(L)'
;MKTQGPSRRALFRGQLLSKPIAVIGDGCLAEAGIVCRSCGDACPASAIRFRPRIGWPPQAMVNEAACTGCGECVGACPGDAVTLGAARHEAAS
;
A
#
# COMPACT_ATOMS: atom_id res chain seq x y z
N MET A 1 1.06 29.63 -11.10
CA MET A 1 1.03 30.48 -9.88
C MET A 1 0.65 29.60 -8.71
N LYS A 2 1.63 29.32 -7.82
CA LYS A 2 1.53 28.75 -6.47
C LYS A 2 0.69 27.47 -6.29
N THR A 3 1.29 26.31 -6.58
CA THR A 3 1.06 25.10 -5.79
C THR A 3 1.56 25.38 -4.38
N GLN A 4 0.64 25.79 -3.52
CA GLN A 4 0.89 26.16 -2.15
C GLN A 4 1.13 24.88 -1.35
N GLY A 5 2.40 24.60 -1.05
CA GLY A 5 2.76 23.57 -0.08
C GLY A 5 1.98 23.75 1.23
N PRO A 6 1.78 22.68 2.01
CA PRO A 6 0.91 22.69 3.18
C PRO A 6 1.29 23.82 4.15
N SER A 7 0.28 24.58 4.59
CA SER A 7 0.44 25.78 5.43
C SER A 7 1.29 25.49 6.66
N ARG A 8 2.17 26.43 7.04
CA ARG A 8 3.02 26.35 8.24
C ARG A 8 2.23 26.05 9.52
N ARG A 9 0.92 26.33 9.56
CA ARG A 9 0.03 25.97 10.67
C ARG A 9 -0.26 24.47 10.80
N ALA A 10 -0.21 23.70 9.70
CA ALA A 10 -0.44 22.24 9.72
C ALA A 10 0.75 21.48 10.36
N LEU A 11 1.95 22.04 10.28
CA LEU A 11 3.17 21.50 10.92
C LEU A 11 3.11 21.55 12.46
N PHE A 12 2.51 22.59 13.05
CA PHE A 12 2.45 22.75 14.50
C PHE A 12 1.33 21.96 15.19
N ARG A 13 0.34 21.45 14.45
CA ARG A 13 -0.82 20.70 15.02
C ARG A 13 -0.70 19.17 14.92
N GLY A 14 0.45 18.62 14.56
CA GLY A 14 0.65 17.15 14.50
C GLY A 14 -0.17 16.44 13.41
N GLN A 15 -0.76 17.19 12.48
CA GLN A 15 -1.68 16.68 11.45
C GLN A 15 -0.97 16.03 10.24
N LEU A 16 0.35 15.80 10.35
CA LEU A 16 1.22 15.24 9.31
C LEU A 16 1.67 13.79 9.59
N LEU A 17 1.23 13.19 10.70
CA LEU A 17 1.56 11.82 11.08
C LEU A 17 0.52 10.83 10.54
N SER A 18 0.15 10.96 9.26
CA SER A 18 -0.61 9.89 8.60
C SER A 18 0.28 8.66 8.54
N LYS A 19 -0.10 7.63 9.30
CA LYS A 19 0.56 6.32 9.34
C LYS A 19 0.85 5.86 7.90
N PRO A 20 2.08 5.42 7.58
CA PRO A 20 2.38 4.94 6.24
C PRO A 20 1.49 3.75 5.89
N ILE A 21 1.14 3.62 4.61
CA ILE A 21 0.41 2.46 4.09
C ILE A 21 1.30 1.68 3.14
N ALA A 22 1.06 0.38 3.06
CA ALA A 22 1.66 -0.44 2.02
C ALA A 22 1.09 -0.01 0.65
N VAL A 23 1.95 0.09 -0.35
CA VAL A 23 1.62 0.37 -1.74
C VAL A 23 2.18 -0.75 -2.59
N ILE A 24 1.33 -1.33 -3.45
CA ILE A 24 1.71 -2.37 -4.39
C ILE A 24 1.95 -1.71 -5.74
N GLY A 25 3.15 -1.86 -6.27
CA GLY A 25 3.54 -1.34 -7.59
C GLY A 25 3.33 -2.34 -8.71
N ASP A 26 3.60 -1.88 -9.93
CA ASP A 26 3.40 -2.63 -11.18
C ASP A 26 4.37 -3.82 -11.34
N GLY A 27 5.43 -3.88 -10.53
CA GLY A 27 6.36 -5.02 -10.47
C GLY A 27 5.80 -6.25 -9.76
N CYS A 28 4.51 -6.26 -9.38
CA CYS A 28 3.91 -7.40 -8.71
C CYS A 28 3.98 -8.64 -9.61
N LEU A 29 4.44 -9.77 -9.08
CA LEU A 29 4.51 -11.04 -9.82
C LEU A 29 3.17 -11.50 -10.39
N ALA A 30 2.04 -11.01 -9.85
CA ALA A 30 0.71 -11.24 -10.40
C ALA A 30 0.55 -10.65 -11.82
N GLU A 31 1.22 -9.54 -12.13
CA GLU A 31 1.26 -8.95 -13.49
C GLU A 31 2.10 -9.80 -14.45
N ALA A 32 3.04 -10.59 -13.91
CA ALA A 32 3.82 -11.57 -14.67
C ALA A 32 3.16 -12.96 -14.75
N GLY A 33 1.90 -13.12 -14.30
CA GLY A 33 1.20 -14.40 -14.38
C GLY A 33 1.53 -15.39 -13.24
N ILE A 34 2.20 -14.95 -12.18
CA ILE A 34 2.65 -15.80 -11.07
C ILE A 34 1.81 -15.57 -9.80
N VAL A 35 1.38 -16.66 -9.15
CA VAL A 35 0.69 -16.63 -7.85
C VAL A 35 1.72 -16.70 -6.72
N CYS A 36 2.02 -15.56 -6.08
CA CYS A 36 3.04 -15.46 -5.02
C CYS A 36 2.46 -15.41 -3.60
N ARG A 37 1.54 -14.47 -3.33
CA ARG A 37 0.89 -14.20 -2.03
C ARG A 37 1.77 -13.89 -0.80
N SER A 38 3.11 -13.93 -0.91
CA SER A 38 4.03 -13.75 0.23
C SER A 38 3.79 -12.50 1.07
N CYS A 39 3.45 -11.37 0.45
CA CYS A 39 3.16 -10.13 1.19
C CYS A 39 1.91 -10.23 2.07
N GLY A 40 0.90 -11.01 1.66
CA GLY A 40 -0.30 -11.25 2.46
C GLY A 40 -0.05 -12.19 3.62
N ASP A 41 0.71 -13.27 3.39
CA ASP A 41 1.09 -14.23 4.43
C ASP A 41 1.95 -13.56 5.52
N ALA A 42 2.82 -12.62 5.12
CA ALA A 42 3.66 -11.86 6.05
C ALA A 42 2.92 -10.71 6.76
N CYS A 43 1.70 -10.35 6.35
CA CYS A 43 1.00 -9.18 6.89
C CYS A 43 0.31 -9.53 8.22
N PRO A 44 0.82 -9.08 9.40
CA PRO A 44 0.24 -9.47 10.69
C PRO A 44 -1.17 -8.90 10.89
N ALA A 45 -1.48 -7.77 10.24
CA ALA A 45 -2.79 -7.12 10.32
C ALA A 45 -3.81 -7.68 9.32
N SER A 46 -3.44 -8.68 8.50
CA SER A 46 -4.27 -9.21 7.41
C SER A 46 -4.82 -8.11 6.47
N ALA A 47 -4.07 -7.03 6.29
CA ALA A 47 -4.51 -5.84 5.54
C ALA A 47 -4.41 -6.04 4.02
N ILE A 48 -3.61 -6.98 3.55
CA ILE A 48 -3.45 -7.28 2.13
C ILE A 48 -4.45 -8.36 1.72
N ARG A 49 -5.27 -8.08 0.73
CA ARG A 49 -6.30 -8.97 0.18
C ARG A 49 -5.98 -9.30 -1.27
N PHE A 50 -6.42 -10.46 -1.73
CA PHE A 50 -6.22 -10.93 -3.10
C PHE A 50 -7.56 -10.96 -3.82
N ARG A 51 -7.76 -10.05 -4.78
CA ARG A 51 -8.96 -10.01 -5.62
C ARG A 51 -8.83 -11.00 -6.77
N PRO A 52 -9.74 -11.98 -6.90
CA PRO A 52 -9.76 -12.87 -8.04
C PRO A 52 -9.88 -12.11 -9.37
N ARG A 53 -9.14 -12.57 -10.39
CA ARG A 53 -9.23 -12.12 -11.79
C ARG A 53 -9.42 -13.35 -12.67
N ILE A 54 -10.33 -13.29 -13.65
CA ILE A 54 -10.57 -14.43 -14.55
C ILE A 54 -9.37 -14.54 -15.51
N GLY A 55 -8.76 -15.74 -15.58
CA GLY A 55 -7.62 -16.00 -16.46
C GLY A 55 -6.29 -15.38 -16.02
N TRP A 56 -6.23 -14.79 -14.82
CA TRP A 56 -5.04 -14.13 -14.27
C TRP A 56 -4.86 -14.44 -12.79
N PRO A 57 -3.62 -14.36 -12.25
CA PRO A 57 -3.40 -14.40 -10.81
C PRO A 57 -4.19 -13.30 -10.09
N PRO A 58 -4.57 -13.55 -8.83
CA PRO A 58 -5.36 -12.59 -8.08
C PRO A 58 -4.53 -11.34 -7.76
N GLN A 59 -5.15 -10.17 -7.90
CA GLN A 59 -4.51 -8.88 -7.66
C GLN A 59 -4.38 -8.64 -6.16
N ALA A 60 -3.18 -8.33 -5.70
CA ALA A 60 -2.98 -7.88 -4.33
C ALA A 60 -3.53 -6.45 -4.15
N MET A 61 -4.29 -6.22 -3.08
CA MET A 61 -4.90 -4.94 -2.71
C MET A 61 -4.70 -4.66 -1.23
N VAL A 62 -4.40 -3.42 -0.87
CA VAL A 62 -4.20 -3.02 0.52
C VAL A 62 -5.48 -2.39 1.06
N ASN A 63 -5.97 -2.90 2.18
CA ASN A 63 -6.99 -2.23 2.99
C ASN A 63 -6.28 -1.18 3.87
N GLU A 64 -6.38 0.08 3.50
CA GLU A 64 -5.73 1.20 4.21
C GLU A 64 -6.18 1.34 5.67
N ALA A 65 -7.46 1.08 5.95
CA ALA A 65 -8.00 1.16 7.31
C ALA A 65 -7.38 0.09 8.24
N ALA A 66 -7.10 -1.10 7.70
CA ALA A 66 -6.50 -2.21 8.45
C ALA A 66 -4.96 -2.17 8.44
N CYS A 67 -4.34 -1.60 7.40
CA CYS A 67 -2.89 -1.54 7.27
C CYS A 67 -2.30 -0.76 8.44
N THR A 68 -1.33 -1.33 9.16
CA THR A 68 -0.66 -0.68 10.29
C THR A 68 0.60 0.08 9.91
N GLY A 69 1.05 -0.03 8.65
CA GLY A 69 2.31 0.54 8.20
C GLY A 69 3.55 -0.14 8.79
N CYS A 70 3.42 -1.37 9.31
CA CYS A 70 4.53 -2.10 9.96
C CYS A 70 5.71 -2.41 9.03
N GLY A 71 5.45 -2.71 7.75
CA GLY A 71 6.50 -2.94 6.76
C GLY A 71 6.85 -4.39 6.46
N GLU A 72 6.31 -5.38 7.17
CA GLU A 72 6.72 -6.79 6.99
C GLU A 72 6.52 -7.31 5.56
N CYS A 73 5.46 -6.82 4.92
CA CYS A 73 5.16 -7.10 3.51
C CYS A 73 6.23 -6.60 2.52
N VAL A 74 7.04 -5.60 2.88
CA VAL A 74 8.14 -5.09 2.04
C VAL A 74 9.25 -6.12 1.98
N GLY A 75 9.76 -6.57 3.13
CA GLY A 75 10.83 -7.57 3.19
C GLY A 75 10.40 -8.95 2.70
N ALA A 76 9.12 -9.29 2.81
CA ALA A 76 8.57 -10.55 2.32
C ALA A 76 8.29 -10.58 0.82
N CYS A 77 8.39 -9.46 0.10
CA CYS A 77 8.08 -9.40 -1.32
C CYS A 77 9.29 -9.86 -2.17
N PRO A 78 9.26 -11.04 -2.81
CA PRO A 78 10.39 -11.51 -3.61
C PRO A 78 10.60 -10.76 -4.93
N GLY A 79 9.64 -9.90 -5.32
CA GLY A 79 9.71 -9.08 -6.53
C GLY A 79 9.90 -7.58 -6.27
N ASP A 80 10.23 -7.20 -5.03
CA ASP A 80 10.44 -5.80 -4.61
C ASP A 80 9.30 -4.83 -5.01
N ALA A 81 8.09 -5.37 -5.13
CA ALA A 81 6.92 -4.65 -5.64
C ALA A 81 6.12 -3.92 -4.56
N VAL A 82 6.51 -4.03 -3.29
CA VAL A 82 5.80 -3.45 -2.15
C VAL A 82 6.65 -2.37 -1.50
N THR A 83 6.08 -1.19 -1.30
CA THR A 83 6.73 -0.06 -0.61
C THR A 83 5.82 0.49 0.49
N LEU A 84 6.38 1.28 1.41
CA LEU A 84 5.61 2.08 2.35
C LEU A 84 5.53 3.52 1.86
N GLY A 85 4.31 4.05 1.71
CA GLY A 85 4.05 5.40 1.22
C GLY A 85 2.98 6.13 2.02
N ALA A 86 2.77 7.41 1.72
CA ALA A 86 1.63 8.14 2.25
C ALA A 86 0.34 7.58 1.64
N ALA A 87 -0.70 7.40 2.48
CA ALA A 87 -2.03 7.12 1.97
C ALA A 87 -2.43 8.26 1.03
N ARG A 88 -2.66 7.94 -0.25
CA ARG A 88 -3.33 8.89 -1.11
C ARG A 88 -4.77 8.88 -0.63
N HIS A 89 -5.16 9.89 0.15
CA HIS A 89 -6.58 10.21 0.26
C HIS A 89 -7.04 10.69 -1.12
N GLU A 90 -7.32 9.75 -2.03
CA GLU A 90 -8.27 10.00 -3.09
C GLU A 90 -9.63 9.94 -2.39
N ALA A 91 -10.18 11.11 -2.11
CA ALA A 91 -11.57 11.23 -1.71
C ALA A 91 -12.38 10.46 -2.77
N ALA A 92 -12.92 9.31 -2.35
CA ALA A 92 -13.88 8.54 -3.12
C ALA A 92 -14.92 9.52 -3.68
N SER A 93 -15.04 9.51 -5.01
CA SER A 93 -16.01 10.30 -5.76
C SER A 93 -17.45 9.89 -5.48
#